data_AF-A0ABD2XY59-F1
#
_entry.id   AF-A0ABD2XY59-F1
#
_cell.length_a   1.000
_cell.length_b   1.000
_cell.length_c   1.000
_cell.angle_alpha   90.00
_cell.angle_beta   90.00
_cell.angle_gamma   90.00
#
_symmetry.space_group_name_H-M   'P 1'
#
loop_
_entity.id
_entity.type
_entity.pdbx_description
1 polymer ?
#
loop_
_entity_poly.entity_id
_entity_poly.type
_entity_poly.pdbx_seq_one_letter_code
_entity_poly.pdbx_strand_id
1 'polypeptide(L)'
;MVAAASTSFLEEDQSCISWLDKQAPNSVLYISLGSIAIIGKKKLTETAWGLANSGIPFLWVIRPDSVNGSPSEIVKALVGERGLIVRWAPQKKVLAHKAVGGFGAIVDGIQ
;
A
#
# COMPACT_ATOMS: atom_id res chain seq x y z
N MET A 1 -1.46 10.77 32.26
CA MET A 1 -2.25 11.46 31.22
C MET A 1 -1.89 10.80 29.89
N VAL A 2 -2.79 9.98 29.33
CA VAL A 2 -2.57 9.39 28.00
C VAL A 2 -2.93 10.49 27.00
N ALA A 3 -1.94 11.01 26.28
CA ALA A 3 -2.20 11.90 25.16
C ALA A 3 -3.02 11.11 24.14
N ALA A 4 -4.24 11.56 23.85
CA ALA A 4 -4.98 11.08 22.69
C ALA A 4 -4.12 11.42 21.46
N ALA A 5 -3.55 10.39 20.83
CA ALA A 5 -2.87 10.55 19.57
C ALA A 5 -3.88 11.14 18.59
N SER A 6 -3.60 12.34 18.09
CA SER A 6 -4.41 12.99 17.06
C SER A 6 -4.51 12.04 15.88
N THR A 7 -5.62 11.30 15.76
CA THR A 7 -5.94 10.55 14.56
C THR A 7 -6.27 11.56 13.49
N SER A 8 -5.24 12.15 12.88
CA SER A 8 -5.39 12.84 11.61
C SER A 8 -5.90 11.77 10.64
N PHE A 9 -7.20 11.79 10.37
CA PHE A 9 -7.80 11.00 9.30
C PHE A 9 -7.03 11.38 8.03
N LEU A 10 -6.10 10.52 7.60
CA LEU A 10 -5.45 10.68 6.32
C LEU A 10 -6.57 10.71 5.27
N GLU A 11 -6.61 11.76 4.45
CA GLU A 11 -7.60 11.84 3.40
C GLU A 11 -7.45 10.65 2.44
N GLU A 12 -8.57 10.02 2.12
CA GLU A 12 -8.59 8.90 1.18
C GLU A 12 -8.20 9.37 -0.22
N ASP A 13 -7.13 8.81 -0.76
CA ASP A 13 -6.69 9.12 -2.11
C ASP A 13 -7.60 8.41 -3.12
N GLN A 14 -8.58 9.13 -3.65
CA GLN A 14 -9.48 8.58 -4.66
C GLN A 14 -8.80 8.36 -6.02
N SER A 15 -7.58 8.88 -6.24
CA SER A 15 -6.85 8.65 -7.50
C SER A 15 -6.56 7.17 -7.74
N CYS A 16 -6.50 6.36 -6.67
CA CYS A 16 -6.35 4.92 -6.80
C CYS A 16 -7.54 4.25 -7.50
N ILE A 17 -8.76 4.79 -7.36
CA ILE A 17 -9.92 4.28 -8.09
C ILE A 17 -9.76 4.55 -9.59
N SER A 18 -9.42 5.79 -9.96
CA SER A 18 -9.17 6.14 -11.36
C SER A 18 -7.99 5.38 -11.99
N TRP A 19 -7.01 4.97 -11.18
CA TRP A 19 -5.94 4.09 -11.64
C TRP A 19 -6.44 2.65 -11.84
N LEU A 20 -7.25 2.13 -10.92
CA LEU A 20 -7.87 0.80 -11.01
C LEU A 20 -8.84 0.68 -12.20
N ASP A 21 -9.54 1.75 -12.58
CA ASP A 21 -10.44 1.79 -13.75
C ASP A 21 -9.72 1.44 -15.06
N LYS A 22 -8.40 1.66 -15.13
CA LYS A 22 -7.55 1.42 -16.31
C LYS A 22 -6.97 0.01 -16.34
N GLN A 23 -7.18 -0.79 -15.30
CA GLN A 23 -6.61 -2.12 -15.16
C GLN A 23 -7.58 -3.20 -15.67
N ALA A 24 -7.04 -4.35 -16.06
CA ALA A 24 -7.86 -5.50 -16.45
C ALA A 24 -8.61 -6.08 -15.23
N PRO A 25 -9.77 -6.74 -15.43
CA PRO A 25 -10.47 -7.42 -14.34
C PRO A 25 -9.59 -8.49 -13.66
N ASN A 26 -9.66 -8.59 -12.34
CA ASN A 26 -8.91 -9.55 -11.51
C ASN A 26 -7.38 -9.54 -11.71
N SER A 27 -6.79 -8.44 -12.19
CA SER A 27 -5.35 -8.38 -12.49
C SER A 27 -4.52 -7.67 -11.43
N VAL A 28 -5.14 -6.96 -10.49
CA VAL A 28 -4.45 -6.11 -9.52
C VAL A 28 -4.35 -6.79 -8.17
N LEU A 29 -3.16 -6.77 -7.58
CA LEU A 29 -2.92 -7.12 -6.19
C LEU A 29 -3.06 -5.88 -5.29
N TYR A 30 -4.01 -5.90 -4.35
CA TYR A 30 -4.14 -4.86 -3.34
C TYR A 30 -3.39 -5.24 -2.07
N ILE A 31 -2.55 -4.34 -1.56
CA ILE A 31 -1.68 -4.59 -0.41
C ILE A 31 -1.82 -3.48 0.61
N SER A 32 -2.01 -3.85 1.88
CA SER A 32 -2.03 -2.91 2.99
C SER A 32 -1.29 -3.44 4.21
N LEU A 33 -0.76 -2.54 5.04
CA LEU A 33 -0.06 -2.86 6.29
C LEU A 33 -0.99 -2.93 7.51
N GLY A 34 -2.30 -2.67 7.36
CA GLY A 34 -3.23 -2.57 8.50
C GLY A 34 -2.89 -1.39 9.44
N SER A 35 -3.75 -1.06 10.40
CA SER A 35 -3.66 0.15 11.24
C SER A 35 -2.55 0.15 12.30
N ILE A 36 -2.00 -1.01 12.63
CA ILE A 36 -1.13 -1.17 13.81
C ILE A 36 0.31 -1.55 13.41
N ALA A 37 0.53 -2.04 12.19
CA ALA A 37 1.86 -2.51 11.81
C ALA A 37 2.82 -1.37 11.47
N ILE A 38 4.05 -1.52 11.94
CA ILE A 38 5.23 -0.76 11.51
C ILE A 38 6.11 -1.73 10.71
N ILE A 39 6.49 -1.34 9.50
CA ILE A 39 7.40 -2.10 8.64
C ILE A 39 8.82 -1.54 8.72
N GLY A 40 9.78 -2.43 8.97
CA GLY A 40 11.20 -2.06 8.94
C GLY A 40 11.67 -1.73 7.52
N LYS A 41 12.68 -0.85 7.38
CA LYS A 41 13.23 -0.44 6.07
C LYS A 41 13.67 -1.64 5.20
N LYS A 42 14.29 -2.65 5.82
CA LYS A 42 14.71 -3.87 5.12
C LYS A 42 13.52 -4.61 4.52
N LYS A 43 12.48 -4.87 5.32
CA LYS A 43 11.27 -5.57 4.88
C LYS A 43 10.52 -4.78 3.81
N LEU A 44 10.39 -3.46 3.99
CA LEU A 44 9.81 -2.55 3.00
C LEU A 44 10.53 -2.66 1.64
N THR A 45 11.86 -2.69 1.67
CA THR A 45 12.70 -2.82 0.47
C THR A 45 12.53 -4.20 -0.17
N GLU A 46 12.58 -5.29 0.60
CA GLU A 46 12.35 -6.65 0.11
C GLU A 46 10.96 -6.82 -0.52
N THR A 47 9.93 -6.24 0.10
CA THR A 47 8.57 -6.22 -0.46
C THR A 47 8.52 -5.45 -1.78
N ALA A 48 9.14 -4.27 -1.85
CA ALA A 48 9.19 -3.49 -3.09
C ALA A 48 9.86 -4.29 -4.22
N TRP A 49 10.97 -4.97 -3.93
CA TRP A 49 11.64 -5.86 -4.89
C TRP A 49 10.77 -7.04 -5.33
N GLY A 50 10.11 -7.71 -4.39
CA GLY A 50 9.20 -8.81 -4.69
C GLY A 50 8.05 -8.38 -5.61
N LEU A 51 7.48 -7.19 -5.35
CA LEU A 51 6.42 -6.63 -6.18
C LEU A 51 6.91 -6.25 -7.58
N ALA A 52 8.04 -5.55 -7.67
CA ALA A 52 8.65 -5.15 -8.95
C ALA A 52 8.92 -6.36 -9.86
N ASN A 53 9.40 -7.47 -9.27
CA ASN A 53 9.75 -8.70 -9.97
C ASN A 53 8.56 -9.62 -10.26
N SER A 54 7.42 -9.43 -9.58
CA SER A 54 6.23 -10.27 -9.77
C SER A 54 5.61 -10.15 -11.16
N GLY A 55 5.81 -9.00 -11.82
CA GLY A 55 5.15 -8.67 -13.09
C GLY A 55 3.65 -8.38 -12.98
N ILE A 56 3.08 -8.44 -11.77
CA ILE A 56 1.65 -8.21 -11.51
C ILE A 56 1.43 -6.72 -11.21
N PRO A 57 0.40 -6.06 -11.76
CA PRO A 57 -0.01 -4.73 -11.32
C PRO A 57 -0.43 -4.72 -9.85
N PHE A 58 -0.03 -3.71 -9.08
CA PHE A 58 -0.38 -3.65 -7.64
C PHE A 58 -0.74 -2.25 -7.16
N LEU A 59 -1.65 -2.21 -6.19
CA LEU A 59 -1.96 -1.02 -5.40
C LEU A 59 -1.45 -1.26 -3.98
N TRP A 60 -0.46 -0.49 -3.56
CA TRP A 60 0.16 -0.65 -2.24
C TRP A 60 -0.06 0.58 -1.36
N VAL A 61 -0.74 0.37 -0.23
CA VAL A 61 -0.95 1.41 0.78
C VAL A 61 0.22 1.42 1.76
N ILE A 62 1.00 2.50 1.74
CA ILE A 62 2.10 2.72 2.68
C ILE A 62 1.79 3.99 3.46
N ARG A 63 1.37 3.82 4.71
CA ARG A 63 1.16 4.99 5.58
C ARG A 63 2.50 5.58 6.02
N PRO A 64 2.58 6.91 6.20
CA PRO A 64 3.78 7.57 6.72
C PRO A 64 4.20 7.11 8.12
N ASP A 65 3.24 6.79 8.98
CA ASP A 65 3.45 6.36 10.36
C ASP A 65 3.84 4.88 10.47
N SER A 66 3.54 4.08 9.44
CA SER A 66 3.90 2.66 9.36
C SER A 66 5.35 2.43 8.95
N VAL A 67 6.12 3.44 8.55
CA VAL A 67 7.51 3.27 8.15
C VAL A 67 8.39 3.99 9.16
N ASN A 68 9.43 3.30 9.65
CA ASN A 68 10.46 3.95 10.48
C ASN A 68 11.36 4.84 9.58
N GLY A 69 10.82 5.98 9.13
CA GLY A 69 11.35 6.87 8.09
C GLY A 69 10.34 7.14 6.97
N SER A 70 10.72 7.89 5.92
CA SER A 70 9.88 8.03 4.72
C SER A 70 10.03 6.81 3.80
N PRO A 71 8.98 6.44 3.02
CA PRO A 71 9.17 5.54 1.87
C PRO A 71 10.23 6.16 0.97
N SER A 72 11.39 5.51 0.84
CA SER A 72 12.50 6.08 0.09
C SER A 72 12.14 6.22 -1.38
N GLU A 73 12.78 7.16 -2.09
CA GLU A 73 12.62 7.29 -3.53
C GLU A 73 12.95 5.99 -4.28
N ILE A 74 13.78 5.14 -3.68
CA ILE A 74 14.09 3.79 -4.17
C ILE A 74 12.82 2.94 -4.27
N VAL A 75 11.94 2.96 -3.26
CA VAL A 75 10.67 2.21 -3.32
C VAL A 75 9.81 2.71 -4.48
N LYS A 76 9.69 4.03 -4.65
CA LYS A 76 8.93 4.61 -5.76
C LYS A 76 9.52 4.24 -7.13
N ALA A 77 10.85 4.30 -7.25
CA ALA A 77 11.56 3.95 -8.48
C ALA A 77 11.42 2.45 -8.82
N LEU A 78 11.47 1.57 -7.82
CA LEU A 78 11.32 0.12 -7.99
C LEU A 78 9.92 -0.27 -8.46
N VAL A 79 8.89 0.42 -7.96
CA VAL A 79 7.50 0.12 -8.30
C VAL A 79 7.17 0.43 -9.77
N GLY A 80 7.84 1.42 -10.36
CA GLY A 80 7.68 1.79 -11.77
C GLY A 80 6.22 2.13 -12.14
N GLU A 81 5.88 2.03 -13.43
CA GLU A 81 4.53 2.39 -13.92
C GLU A 81 3.45 1.34 -13.63
N ARG A 82 3.85 0.12 -13.24
CA ARG A 82 2.93 -1.01 -13.01
C ARG A 82 2.26 -0.99 -11.64
N GLY A 83 2.79 -0.23 -10.69
CA GLY A 83 2.20 -0.14 -9.37
C GLY A 83 1.86 1.29 -8.98
N LEU A 84 0.86 1.42 -8.13
CA LEU A 84 0.47 2.68 -7.52
C LEU A 84 0.71 2.59 -6.01
N ILE A 85 1.45 3.54 -5.47
CA ILE A 85 1.64 3.70 -4.02
C ILE A 85 0.80 4.88 -3.56
N VAL A 86 -0.08 4.66 -2.58
CA VAL A 86 -0.87 5.71 -1.94
C VAL A 86 -0.66 5.68 -0.43
N ARG A 87 -0.86 6.84 0.22
CA ARG A 87 -0.75 6.94 1.69
C ARG A 87 -1.96 6.33 2.40
N TRP A 88 -3.12 6.47 1.78
CA TRP A 88 -4.39 5.98 2.30
C TRP A 88 -5.34 5.73 1.12
N ALA A 89 -6.15 4.67 1.20
CA ALA A 89 -7.07 4.29 0.14
C ALA A 89 -8.48 4.04 0.71
N PRO A 90 -9.55 4.30 -0.07
CA PRO A 90 -10.91 3.91 0.29
C PRO A 90 -11.06 2.37 0.23
N GLN A 91 -10.55 1.67 1.25
CA GLN A 91 -10.33 0.21 1.23
C GLN A 91 -11.56 -0.59 0.80
N LYS A 92 -12.76 -0.21 1.28
CA LYS A 92 -14.01 -0.87 0.88
C LYS A 92 -14.28 -0.75 -0.62
N LYS A 93 -14.05 0.43 -1.21
CA LYS A 93 -14.22 0.65 -2.65
C LYS A 93 -13.17 -0.11 -3.45
N VAL A 94 -11.91 -0.09 -2.99
CA VAL A 94 -10.81 -0.83 -3.63
C VAL A 94 -11.12 -2.32 -3.66
N LEU A 95 -11.48 -2.91 -2.52
CA LEU A 95 -11.78 -4.35 -2.42
C LEU A 95 -13.01 -4.76 -3.25
N ALA A 96 -13.96 -3.84 -3.45
CA ALA A 96 -15.14 -4.07 -4.29
C ALA A 96 -14.87 -3.82 -5.79
N HIS A 97 -13.69 -3.30 -6.16
CA HIS A 97 -13.39 -2.92 -7.53
C HIS A 97 -13.03 -4.13 -8.40
N LYS A 98 -13.64 -4.24 -9.59
CA LYS A 98 -13.50 -5.38 -10.53
C LYS A 98 -12.05 -5.75 -10.90
N ALA A 99 -11.14 -4.78 -10.84
CA ALA A 99 -9.74 -4.98 -11.17
C ALA A 99 -8.95 -5.72 -10.08
N VAL A 100 -9.42 -5.69 -8.83
CA VAL A 100 -8.71 -6.32 -7.71
C VAL A 100 -8.99 -7.82 -7.72
N GLY A 101 -7.94 -8.60 -7.96
CA GLY A 101 -8.01 -10.06 -7.99
C GLY A 101 -7.47 -10.74 -6.72
N GLY A 102 -6.80 -9.98 -5.85
CA GLY A 102 -6.22 -10.52 -4.62
C GLY A 102 -5.93 -9.45 -3.58
N PHE A 103 -5.91 -9.87 -2.31
CA PHE A 103 -5.59 -9.02 -1.15
C PHE A 103 -4.45 -9.62 -0.35
N GLY A 104 -3.40 -8.82 -0.10
CA GLY A 104 -2.31 -9.15 0.80
C GLY A 104 -2.25 -8.20 1.99
N ALA A 105 -2.23 -8.74 3.21
CA ALA A 105 -1.91 -7.96 4.41
C ALA A 105 -0.46 -8.24 4.81
N ILE A 106 0.35 -7.19 4.93
CA ILE A 106 1.70 -7.34 5.48
C ILE A 106 1.59 -7.21 7.00
N VAL A 107 1.84 -8.32 7.69
CA VAL A 107 2.02 -8.34 9.14
C VAL A 107 3.51 -8.50 9.40
N ASP A 108 4.14 -7.48 10.00
CA ASP A 108 5.43 -7.70 10.66
C ASP A 108 5.11 -8.23 12.06
N GLY A 109 5.81 -9.28 12.47
CA GLY A 109 5.62 -9.87 13.79
C GLY A 109 5.76 -8.79 14.86
N ILE A 110 4.77 -8.70 15.75
CA ILE A 110 4.88 -7.91 16.98
C ILE A 110 6.20 -8.33 17.63
N GLN A 111 7.10 -7.37 17.80
CA GLN A 111 8.31 -7.58 18.57
C GLN A 111 8.00 -7.39 20.06
#